data_AF-A0A9K3EBB0-F1
#
_entry.id   AF-A0A9K3EBB0-F1
#
_cell.length_a   1.000
_cell.length_b   1.000
_cell.length_c   1.000
_cell.angle_alpha   90.00
_cell.angle_beta   90.00
_cell.angle_gamma   90.00
#
_symmetry.space_group_name_H-M   'P 1'
#
loop_
_entity.id
_entity.type
_entity.pdbx_description
1 polymer ?
#
loop_
_entity_poly.entity_id
_entity_poly.type
_entity_poly.pdbx_seq_one_letter_code
_entity_poly.pdbx_strand_id
1 'polypeptide(L)'
;MTFSSKGNLTHLKSTLNSDLILQTLKNYGVTLTQIKQIIFSVPKILTCKADKTLEPKLKVFQKLGLSGSDLAVLIRRNPDMFEFGLHTRIIPGVNLLKGYLGDYQNAVEFINKSRWLYCTHYSMKRLFTNMQMLKGIGLSNERIPGLC
;
A
#
# COMPACT_ATOMS: atom_id res chain seq x y z
N MET A 1 -44.37 -27.09 -12.19
CA MET A 1 -43.01 -27.45 -11.73
C MET A 1 -42.21 -26.17 -11.60
N THR A 2 -42.07 -25.63 -10.39
CA THR A 2 -41.21 -24.47 -10.12
C THR A 2 -39.83 -24.97 -9.69
N PHE A 3 -38.84 -24.87 -10.57
CA PHE A 3 -37.44 -25.07 -10.20
C PHE A 3 -36.97 -23.88 -9.36
N SER A 4 -36.91 -24.07 -8.04
CA SER A 4 -36.20 -23.15 -7.15
C SER A 4 -34.72 -23.53 -7.16
N SER A 5 -33.93 -22.80 -7.96
CA SER A 5 -32.48 -22.90 -7.92
C SER A 5 -31.97 -22.24 -6.65
N LYS A 6 -31.50 -23.03 -5.69
CA LYS A 6 -30.64 -22.57 -4.59
C LYS A 6 -29.27 -22.18 -5.16
N GLY A 7 -29.20 -21.03 -5.82
CA GLY A 7 -27.94 -20.38 -6.15
C GLY A 7 -27.23 -19.96 -4.86
N ASN A 8 -26.01 -20.45 -4.67
CA ASN A 8 -25.20 -20.22 -3.47
C ASN A 8 -25.01 -18.71 -3.23
N LEU A 9 -25.63 -18.16 -2.17
CA LEU A 9 -25.55 -16.74 -1.77
C LEU A 9 -24.11 -16.26 -1.51
N THR A 10 -23.17 -17.18 -1.30
CA THR A 10 -21.73 -16.93 -1.11
C THR A 10 -21.05 -16.44 -2.38
N HIS A 11 -21.46 -16.93 -3.56
CA HIS A 11 -20.89 -16.50 -4.84
C HIS A 11 -21.33 -15.08 -5.23
N LEU A 12 -22.58 -14.72 -4.91
CA LEU A 12 -23.10 -13.36 -5.10
C LEU A 12 -22.39 -12.35 -4.19
N LYS A 13 -22.16 -12.69 -2.92
CA LYS A 13 -21.39 -11.84 -2.00
C LYS A 13 -19.93 -11.63 -2.46
N SER A 14 -19.30 -12.68 -3.02
CA SER A 14 -17.93 -12.62 -3.52
C SER A 14 -17.78 -11.75 -4.78
N THR A 15 -18.74 -11.86 -5.71
CA THR A 15 -18.79 -11.04 -6.93
C THR A 15 -19.05 -9.57 -6.61
N LEU A 16 -19.99 -9.28 -5.70
CA LEU A 16 -20.25 -7.93 -5.22
C LEU A 16 -19.01 -7.28 -4.56
N ASN A 17 -18.26 -8.02 -3.73
CA ASN A 17 -17.03 -7.50 -3.14
C ASN A 17 -15.95 -7.20 -4.20
N SER A 18 -15.83 -8.08 -5.20
CA SER A 18 -14.89 -7.89 -6.31
C SER A 18 -15.23 -6.64 -7.12
N ASP A 19 -16.52 -6.44 -7.45
CA ASP A 19 -16.98 -5.25 -8.17
C ASP A 19 -16.74 -3.96 -7.38
N LEU A 20 -16.96 -4.00 -6.05
CA LEU A 20 -16.64 -2.88 -5.16
C LEU A 20 -15.14 -2.55 -5.19
N ILE A 21 -14.25 -3.55 -5.11
CA ILE A 21 -12.81 -3.35 -5.20
C ILE A 21 -12.42 -2.68 -6.53
N LEU A 22 -12.98 -3.16 -7.64
CA LEU A 22 -12.71 -2.60 -8.97
C LEU A 22 -13.18 -1.14 -9.06
N GLN A 23 -14.38 -0.84 -8.56
CA GLN A 23 -14.91 0.52 -8.51
C GLN A 23 -14.08 1.42 -7.61
N THR A 24 -13.70 0.96 -6.42
CA THR A 24 -12.81 1.68 -5.52
C THR A 24 -11.51 2.04 -6.25
N LEU A 25 -10.80 1.07 -6.84
CA LEU A 25 -9.55 1.35 -7.56
C LEU A 25 -9.73 2.40 -8.67
N LYS A 26 -10.82 2.31 -9.44
CA LYS A 26 -11.14 3.31 -10.48
C LYS A 26 -11.39 4.70 -9.88
N ASN A 27 -12.12 4.81 -8.77
CA ASN A 27 -12.39 6.08 -8.09
C ASN A 27 -11.11 6.75 -7.59
N TYR A 28 -10.08 5.97 -7.28
CA TYR A 28 -8.75 6.45 -6.92
C TYR A 28 -7.83 6.68 -8.15
N GLY A 29 -8.39 6.68 -9.37
CA GLY A 29 -7.66 6.98 -10.60
C GLY A 29 -6.81 5.83 -11.15
N VAL A 30 -6.98 4.60 -10.65
CA VAL A 30 -6.27 3.43 -11.18
C VAL A 30 -6.94 2.98 -12.48
N THR A 31 -6.17 2.88 -13.55
CA THR A 31 -6.70 2.50 -14.87
C THR A 31 -7.05 1.02 -14.93
N LEU A 32 -7.95 0.63 -15.85
CA LEU A 32 -8.31 -0.78 -16.04
C LEU A 32 -7.10 -1.67 -16.36
N THR A 33 -6.14 -1.16 -17.13
CA THR A 33 -4.89 -1.87 -17.46
C THR A 33 -4.07 -2.13 -16.20
N GLN A 34 -3.91 -1.12 -15.34
CA GLN A 34 -3.22 -1.26 -14.06
C GLN A 34 -3.96 -2.20 -13.11
N ILE A 35 -5.29 -2.15 -13.06
CA ILE A 35 -6.11 -3.07 -12.25
C ILE A 35 -5.87 -4.52 -12.66
N LYS A 36 -5.85 -4.82 -13.97
CA LYS A 36 -5.53 -6.17 -14.47
C LYS A 36 -4.15 -6.63 -13.99
N GLN A 37 -3.15 -5.75 -14.05
CA GLN A 37 -1.80 -6.05 -13.55
C GLN A 37 -1.75 -6.27 -12.04
N ILE A 38 -2.52 -5.49 -11.26
CA ILE A 38 -2.65 -5.65 -9.81
C ILE A 38 -3.25 -7.03 -9.51
N ILE A 39 -4.36 -7.41 -10.15
CA ILE A 39 -5.02 -8.70 -9.92
C ILE A 39 -4.09 -9.86 -10.26
N PHE A 40 -3.36 -9.76 -11.38
CA PHE A 40 -2.40 -10.78 -11.78
C PHE A 40 -1.24 -10.93 -10.77
N SER A 41 -0.74 -9.81 -10.24
CA SER A 41 0.40 -9.80 -9.32
C SER A 41 0.01 -10.08 -7.86
N VAL A 42 -1.21 -9.69 -7.48
CA VAL A 42 -1.71 -9.67 -6.10
C VAL A 42 -3.17 -10.15 -6.08
N PRO A 43 -3.44 -11.44 -6.41
CA PRO A 43 -4.81 -11.95 -6.49
C PRO A 43 -5.57 -11.85 -5.16
N LYS A 44 -4.83 -11.84 -4.02
CA LYS A 44 -5.38 -11.65 -2.67
C LYS A 44 -6.11 -10.32 -2.47
N ILE A 45 -5.95 -9.34 -3.37
CA ILE A 45 -6.72 -8.09 -3.30
C ILE A 45 -8.23 -8.35 -3.44
N LEU A 46 -8.64 -9.34 -4.25
CA LEU A 46 -10.05 -9.62 -4.55
C LEU A 46 -10.83 -10.14 -3.34
N THR A 47 -10.13 -10.65 -2.34
CA THR A 47 -10.73 -11.18 -1.10
C THR A 47 -10.67 -10.17 0.05
N CYS A 48 -10.05 -9.00 -0.13
CA CYS A 48 -10.00 -7.97 0.90
C CYS A 48 -11.34 -7.22 1.02
N LYS A 49 -11.59 -6.58 2.16
CA LYS A 49 -12.79 -5.75 2.36
C LYS A 49 -12.55 -4.38 1.73
N ALA A 50 -13.32 -4.03 0.69
CA ALA A 50 -13.15 -2.78 -0.04
C ALA A 50 -13.23 -1.56 0.89
N ASP A 51 -14.30 -1.48 1.69
CA ASP A 51 -14.64 -0.40 2.61
C ASP A 51 -13.72 -0.32 3.84
N LYS A 52 -13.35 -1.47 4.41
CA LYS A 52 -12.62 -1.55 5.69
C LYS A 52 -11.12 -1.65 5.54
N THR A 53 -10.64 -2.16 4.41
CA THR A 53 -9.21 -2.44 4.21
C THR A 53 -8.61 -1.61 3.08
N LEU A 54 -9.20 -1.67 1.88
CA LEU A 54 -8.61 -1.04 0.70
C LEU A 54 -8.76 0.48 0.75
N GLU A 55 -10.00 0.97 0.82
CA GLU A 55 -10.33 2.38 0.72
C GLU A 55 -9.62 3.26 1.77
N PRO A 56 -9.58 2.90 3.07
CA PRO A 56 -8.88 3.72 4.07
C PRO A 56 -7.39 3.87 3.78
N LYS A 57 -6.77 2.83 3.22
CA LYS A 57 -5.34 2.83 2.87
C LYS A 57 -5.09 3.71 1.64
N LEU A 58 -5.88 3.54 0.58
CA LEU A 58 -5.77 4.38 -0.62
C LEU A 58 -5.96 5.86 -0.30
N LYS A 59 -6.95 6.19 0.54
CA LYS A 59 -7.20 7.56 0.99
C LYS A 59 -5.99 8.19 1.67
N VAL A 60 -5.28 7.45 2.53
CA VAL A 60 -4.07 7.96 3.17
C VAL A 60 -2.97 8.21 2.16
N PHE A 61 -2.71 7.27 1.26
CA PHE A 61 -1.67 7.45 0.25
C PHE A 61 -1.99 8.57 -0.75
N GLN A 62 -3.24 8.72 -1.16
CA GLN A 62 -3.64 9.82 -2.03
C GLN A 62 -3.50 11.18 -1.32
N LYS A 63 -3.82 11.27 -0.02
CA LYS A 63 -3.56 12.47 0.80
C LYS A 63 -2.07 12.81 0.93
N LEU A 64 -1.19 11.82 0.78
CA LEU A 64 0.26 12.01 0.75
C LEU A 64 0.76 12.43 -0.65
N GLY A 65 -0.11 12.50 -1.65
CA GLY A 65 0.21 12.96 -3.00
C GLY A 65 0.39 11.85 -4.04
N LEU A 66 0.12 10.58 -3.70
CA LEU A 66 0.19 9.50 -4.69
C LEU A 66 -0.93 9.61 -5.72
N SER A 67 -0.57 9.57 -6.99
CA SER A 67 -1.52 9.42 -8.10
C SER A 67 -2.09 8.00 -8.18
N GLY A 68 -3.14 7.80 -8.97
CA GLY A 68 -3.68 6.45 -9.23
C GLY A 68 -2.63 5.49 -9.79
N SER A 69 -1.69 5.99 -10.61
CA SER A 69 -0.56 5.20 -11.11
C SER A 69 0.41 4.81 -10.00
N ASP A 70 0.72 5.73 -9.09
CA ASP A 70 1.58 5.43 -7.92
C ASP A 70 0.92 4.42 -6.99
N LEU A 71 -0.39 4.54 -6.77
CA LEU A 71 -1.16 3.55 -5.99
C LEU A 71 -1.08 2.16 -6.63
N ALA A 72 -1.14 2.05 -7.95
CA ALA A 72 -1.00 0.77 -8.64
C ALA A 72 0.37 0.14 -8.44
N VAL A 73 1.43 0.94 -8.53
CA VAL A 73 2.81 0.50 -8.29
C VAL A 73 3.01 0.09 -6.83
N LEU A 74 2.51 0.91 -5.90
CA LEU A 74 2.56 0.67 -4.47
C LEU A 74 1.94 -0.69 -4.11
N ILE A 75 0.71 -0.95 -4.56
CA ILE A 75 -0.02 -2.20 -4.28
C ILE A 75 0.75 -3.40 -4.81
N ARG A 76 1.26 -3.32 -6.05
CA ARG A 76 2.01 -4.42 -6.67
C ARG A 76 3.32 -4.72 -5.96
N ARG A 77 4.03 -3.69 -5.49
CA ARG A 77 5.31 -3.85 -4.77
C ARG A 77 5.12 -4.28 -3.32
N ASN A 78 4.04 -3.84 -2.68
CA ASN A 78 3.79 -4.05 -1.25
C ASN A 78 2.47 -4.79 -1.01
N PRO A 79 2.32 -6.03 -1.51
CA PRO A 79 1.07 -6.79 -1.36
C PRO A 79 0.69 -7.04 0.11
N ASP A 80 1.66 -7.05 1.02
CA ASP A 80 1.47 -7.24 2.46
C ASP A 80 0.84 -6.02 3.15
N MET A 81 0.74 -4.90 2.43
CA MET A 81 0.03 -3.72 2.93
C MET A 81 -1.40 -4.02 3.34
N PHE A 82 -2.03 -5.06 2.79
CA PHE A 82 -3.40 -5.46 3.15
C PHE A 82 -3.49 -6.18 4.50
N GLU A 83 -2.41 -6.80 4.95
CA GLU A 83 -2.31 -7.51 6.23
C GLU A 83 -1.93 -6.57 7.39
N PHE A 84 -1.26 -5.46 7.07
CA PHE A 84 -0.85 -4.48 8.07
C PHE A 84 -1.97 -3.50 8.44
N GLY A 85 -2.07 -3.20 9.74
CA GLY A 85 -3.00 -2.21 10.25
C GLY A 85 -2.60 -0.80 9.82
N LEU A 86 -3.59 -0.02 9.39
CA LEU A 86 -3.37 1.35 8.91
C LEU A 86 -2.73 2.23 10.00
N HIS A 87 -3.30 2.22 11.20
CA HIS A 87 -2.85 3.06 12.32
C HIS A 87 -1.71 2.44 13.11
N THR A 88 -1.50 1.12 13.03
CA THR A 88 -0.48 0.41 13.82
C THR A 88 0.84 0.24 13.09
N ARG A 89 0.84 0.19 11.75
CA ARG A 89 2.05 -0.01 10.95
C ARG A 89 2.23 0.99 9.82
N ILE A 90 1.20 1.22 9.01
CA ILE A 90 1.35 2.04 7.81
C ILE A 90 1.62 3.50 8.17
N ILE A 91 0.73 4.15 8.91
CA ILE A 91 0.89 5.57 9.29
C ILE A 91 2.16 5.82 10.12
N PRO A 92 2.45 5.03 11.18
CA PRO A 92 3.70 5.18 11.92
C PRO A 92 4.93 5.05 11.01
N GLY A 93 4.91 4.12 10.06
CA GLY A 93 6.04 3.90 9.18
C GLY A 93 6.24 5.01 8.15
N VAL A 94 5.15 5.58 7.59
CA VAL A 94 5.23 6.78 6.75
C VAL A 94 5.80 7.95 7.53
N ASN A 95 5.31 8.20 8.74
CA ASN A 95 5.80 9.30 9.59
C ASN A 95 7.27 9.12 9.96
N LEU A 96 7.70 7.88 10.17
CA LEU A 96 9.09 7.55 10.43
C LEU A 96 9.98 7.89 9.21
N LEU A 97 9.57 7.45 8.01
CA LEU A 97 10.26 7.76 6.76
C LEU A 97 10.33 9.27 6.52
N LYS A 98 9.23 9.99 6.76
CA LYS A 98 9.19 11.46 6.70
C LYS A 98 10.21 12.09 7.66
N GLY A 99 10.29 11.62 8.91
CA GLY A 99 11.28 12.11 9.87
C GLY A 99 12.73 11.90 9.43
N TYR A 100 13.01 10.85 8.67
CA TYR A 100 14.36 10.59 8.15
C TYR A 100 14.69 11.32 6.87
N LEU A 101 13.73 11.37 5.95
CA LEU A 101 13.90 11.92 4.61
C LEU A 101 13.55 13.41 4.55
N GLY A 102 13.24 14.03 5.70
CA GLY A 102 13.00 15.46 5.87
C GLY A 102 11.56 15.86 5.59
N ASP A 103 10.91 15.27 4.59
CA ASP A 103 9.55 15.61 4.18
C ASP A 103 8.74 14.41 3.68
N TYR A 104 7.46 14.66 3.38
CA TYR A 104 6.56 13.64 2.85
C TYR A 104 6.83 13.30 1.39
N GLN A 105 7.39 14.21 0.59
CA GLN A 105 7.65 13.99 -0.82
C GLN A 105 8.72 12.91 -1.01
N ASN A 106 9.85 13.05 -0.30
CA ASN A 106 10.92 12.08 -0.28
C ASN A 106 10.46 10.74 0.31
N ALA A 107 9.61 10.77 1.35
CA ALA A 107 9.01 9.56 1.92
C ALA A 107 8.12 8.83 0.91
N VAL A 108 7.29 9.55 0.15
CA VAL A 108 6.44 8.98 -0.89
C VAL A 108 7.27 8.40 -2.03
N GLU A 109 8.31 9.11 -2.47
CA GLU A 109 9.22 8.63 -3.51
C GLU A 109 9.89 7.31 -3.10
N PHE A 110 10.38 7.24 -1.85
CA PHE A 110 10.94 6.03 -1.26
C PHE A 110 9.92 4.89 -1.20
N ILE A 111 8.70 5.19 -0.74
CA ILE A 111 7.59 4.23 -0.62
C ILE A 111 7.25 3.62 -1.99
N ASN A 112 7.23 4.44 -3.04
CA ASN A 112 6.88 4.02 -4.40
C ASN A 112 7.98 3.15 -5.04
N LYS A 113 9.24 3.39 -4.67
CA LYS A 113 10.42 2.68 -5.23
C LYS A 113 10.82 1.42 -4.46
N SER A 114 10.31 1.21 -3.24
CA SER A 114 10.80 0.12 -2.36
C SER A 114 9.69 -0.80 -1.82
N ARG A 115 10.11 -1.93 -1.25
CA ARG A 115 9.25 -2.87 -0.49
C ARG A 115 9.26 -2.54 1.01
N TRP A 116 9.14 -1.26 1.35
CA TRP A 116 9.34 -0.75 2.71
C TRP A 116 8.46 -1.45 3.76
N LEU A 117 7.27 -1.93 3.40
CA LEU A 117 6.37 -2.63 4.32
C LEU A 117 6.87 -4.02 4.71
N TYR A 118 7.60 -4.73 3.83
CA TYR A 118 8.26 -5.99 4.15
C TYR A 118 9.34 -5.81 5.24
N CYS A 119 9.93 -4.62 5.32
CA CYS A 119 10.95 -4.27 6.31
C CYS A 119 10.38 -3.94 7.71
N THR A 120 9.06 -4.06 7.93
CA THR A 120 8.44 -3.54 9.17
C THR A 120 8.49 -4.54 10.34
N HIS A 121 9.55 -4.44 11.14
CA HIS A 121 9.56 -4.32 12.61
C HIS A 121 11.04 -4.30 13.03
N TYR A 122 11.76 -5.38 12.74
CA TYR A 122 13.20 -5.49 13.03
C TYR A 122 14.03 -4.63 12.08
N SER A 123 13.68 -4.61 10.78
CA SER A 123 14.43 -3.86 9.79
C SER A 123 14.19 -2.36 9.91
N MET A 124 12.99 -1.87 10.23
CA MET A 124 12.75 -0.44 10.53
C MET A 124 13.57 0.07 11.71
N LYS A 125 13.66 -0.70 12.81
CA LYS A 125 14.52 -0.34 13.95
C LYS A 125 16.00 -0.38 13.59
N ARG A 126 16.45 -1.38 12.82
CA ARG A 126 17.85 -1.42 12.31
C ARG A 126 18.15 -0.31 11.33
N LEU A 127 17.22 0.00 10.44
CA LEU A 127 17.34 1.07 9.45
C LEU A 127 17.37 2.42 10.14
N PHE A 128 16.60 2.59 11.23
CA PHE A 128 16.73 3.73 12.15
C PHE A 128 18.12 3.80 12.79
N THR A 129 18.57 2.74 13.44
CA THR A 129 19.89 2.70 14.09
C THR A 129 21.00 3.01 13.08
N ASN A 130 20.94 2.41 11.90
CA ASN A 130 21.88 2.67 10.82
C ASN A 130 21.82 4.13 10.37
N MET A 131 20.63 4.68 10.13
CA MET A 131 20.48 6.10 9.77
C MET A 131 21.04 7.04 10.85
N GLN A 132 20.83 6.75 12.13
CA GLN A 132 21.39 7.54 13.23
C GLN A 132 22.92 7.43 13.30
N MET A 133 23.47 6.23 13.08
CA MET A 133 24.91 6.04 12.97
C MET A 133 25.49 6.81 11.76
N LEU A 134 24.83 6.75 10.60
CA LEU A 134 25.24 7.47 9.40
C LEU A 134 25.24 8.99 9.64
N LYS A 135 24.23 9.53 10.33
CA LYS A 135 24.21 10.93 10.78
C LYS A 135 25.36 11.25 11.74
N GLY A 136 25.62 10.36 12.71
CA GLY A 136 26.70 10.49 13.68
C GLY A 136 28.10 10.53 13.05
N ILE A 137 28.29 9.88 11.90
CA ILE A 137 29.55 9.93 11.13
C ILE A 137 29.58 11.04 10.07
N GLY A 138 28.60 11.96 10.08
CA GLY A 138 28.62 13.17 9.24
C GLY A 138 28.01 13.02 7.84
N LEU A 139 27.29 11.93 7.54
CA LEU A 139 26.53 11.84 6.29
C LEU A 139 25.24 12.67 6.41
N SER A 140 25.13 13.70 5.56
CA SER A 140 23.96 14.56 5.46
C SER A 140 22.77 13.81 4.87
N ASN A 141 21.55 14.29 5.17
CA ASN A 141 20.28 13.69 4.71
C ASN A 141 20.19 13.55 3.17
N GLU A 142 21.03 14.26 2.42
CA GLU A 142 21.04 14.30 0.95
C GLU A 142 21.60 13.01 0.33
N ARG A 143 22.45 12.26 1.06
CA ARG A 143 23.10 11.04 0.54
C ARG A 143 22.42 9.74 0.95
N ILE A 144 21.55 9.80 1.96
CA ILE A 144 20.85 8.64 2.50
C ILE A 144 19.82 8.03 1.52
N PRO A 145 19.08 8.82 0.73
CA PRO A 145 18.15 8.28 -0.27
C PRO A 145 18.81 7.41 -1.35
N GLY A 146 20.09 7.65 -1.67
CA GLY A 146 20.84 6.89 -2.68
C GLY A 146 21.32 5.51 -2.20
N LEU A 147 21.13 5.17 -0.92
CA LEU A 147 21.57 3.90 -0.32
C LEU A 147 20.43 2.88 -0.13
N CYS A 148 19.19 3.24 -0.46
CA CYS A 148 17.99 2.44 -0.16
C CYS A 148 17.20 2.03 -1.41
#